data_AF-A0A2E2P1P9-F1
#
_entry.id   AF-A0A2E2P1P9-F1
#
_cell.length_a   1.000
_cell.length_b   1.000
_cell.length_c   1.000
_cell.angle_alpha   90.00
_cell.angle_beta   90.00
_cell.angle_gamma   90.00
#
_symmetry.space_group_name_H-M   'P 1'
#
loop_
_entity.id
_entity.type
_entity.pdbx_description
1 polymer ?
#
loop_
_entity_poly.entity_id
_entity_poly.type
_entity_poly.pdbx_seq_one_letter_code
_entity_poly.pdbx_strand_id
1 'polypeptide(L)'
;MNVNINESLLLILIVLIATSLLAFKSEESTKLTHPITETDETDELKALAFQVLKTKCNTCHIKQNPFFIFTKKNMEKRAERINRAVYIEKRMPKADGEKLTQEESYILKRWLETKNL
;
A
#
# COMPACT_ATOMS: atom_id res chain seq x y z
N MET A 1 -36.44 -41.86 -26.32
CA MET A 1 -35.23 -41.78 -25.46
C MET A 1 -35.63 -41.00 -24.22
N ASN A 2 -35.89 -41.69 -23.11
CA ASN A 2 -36.26 -41.04 -21.84
C ASN A 2 -34.98 -40.64 -21.12
N VAL A 3 -34.64 -39.35 -21.18
CA VAL A 3 -33.54 -38.81 -20.39
C VAL A 3 -34.07 -38.61 -18.96
N ASN A 4 -33.45 -39.27 -17.98
CA ASN A 4 -33.80 -39.12 -16.57
C ASN A 4 -33.39 -37.71 -16.12
N ILE A 5 -34.40 -36.88 -15.85
CA ILE A 5 -34.24 -35.45 -15.51
C ILE A 5 -33.33 -35.28 -14.28
N ASN A 6 -33.33 -36.23 -13.36
CA ASN A 6 -32.50 -36.20 -12.16
C ASN A 6 -31.02 -36.43 -12.47
N GLU A 7 -30.70 -37.28 -13.46
CA GLU A 7 -29.32 -37.46 -13.92
C GLU A 7 -28.83 -36.25 -14.71
N SER A 8 -29.71 -35.62 -15.50
CA SER A 8 -29.38 -34.39 -16.22
C SER A 8 -29.11 -33.22 -15.27
N LEU A 9 -29.90 -33.09 -14.20
CA LEU A 9 -29.69 -32.08 -13.16
C LEU A 9 -28.37 -32.30 -12.40
N LEU A 10 -28.04 -33.56 -12.10
CA LEU A 10 -26.78 -33.92 -11.44
C LEU A 10 -25.57 -33.56 -12.30
N LEU A 11 -25.64 -33.81 -13.60
CA LEU A 11 -24.57 -33.45 -14.55
C LEU A 11 -24.38 -31.93 -14.68
N ILE A 12 -25.47 -31.16 -14.69
CA ILE A 12 -25.41 -29.69 -14.74
C ILE A 12 -24.76 -29.13 -13.46
N LEU A 13 -25.06 -29.70 -12.29
CA LEU A 13 -24.49 -29.26 -11.01
C LEU A 13 -22.96 -29.47 -10.96
N ILE A 14 -22.48 -30.60 -11.49
CA ILE A 14 -21.04 -30.92 -11.56
C ILE A 14 -20.30 -29.94 -12.47
N VAL A 15 -20.90 -29.56 -13.61
CA VAL A 15 -20.30 -28.59 -14.55
C VAL A 15 -20.22 -27.20 -13.91
N LEU A 16 -21.24 -26.76 -13.17
CA LEU A 16 -21.21 -25.46 -12.48
C LEU A 16 -20.10 -25.39 -11.42
N ILE A 17 -19.92 -26.46 -10.63
CA ILE A 17 -18.85 -26.53 -9.63
C ILE A 17 -17.47 -26.52 -10.33
N ALA A 18 -17.30 -27.28 -11.41
CA ALA A 18 -16.06 -27.32 -12.17
C ALA A 18 -15.67 -25.95 -12.77
N THR A 19 -16.65 -25.16 -13.25
CA THR A 19 -16.37 -23.81 -13.78
C THR A 19 -15.94 -22.82 -12.70
N SER A 20 -16.43 -22.96 -11.47
CA SER A 20 -16.08 -22.06 -10.36
C SER A 20 -14.64 -22.25 -9.86
N LEU A 21 -14.05 -23.43 -10.04
CA LEU A 21 -12.67 -23.74 -9.66
C LEU A 21 -11.62 -23.07 -10.58
N LEU A 22 -12.00 -22.67 -11.80
CA LEU A 22 -11.09 -22.03 -12.76
C LEU A 22 -10.89 -20.53 -12.50
N ALA A 23 -11.68 -19.91 -11.62
CA ALA A 23 -11.61 -18.48 -11.31
C ALA A 23 -10.67 -18.15 -10.14
N PHE A 24 -10.12 -19.16 -9.44
CA PHE A 24 -9.14 -18.92 -8.38
C PHE A 24 -7.75 -18.72 -8.98
N LYS A 25 -7.55 -17.58 -9.63
CA LYS A 25 -6.21 -17.12 -9.97
C LYS A 25 -5.58 -16.65 -8.66
N SER A 26 -4.92 -17.59 -7.99
CA SER A 26 -4.05 -17.33 -6.85
C SER A 26 -3.03 -16.29 -7.29
N GLU A 27 -3.12 -15.08 -6.74
CA GLU A 27 -1.98 -14.17 -6.70
C GLU A 27 -0.97 -14.83 -5.76
N GLU A 28 -0.06 -15.59 -6.36
CA GLU A 28 1.16 -16.05 -5.73
C GLU A 28 1.91 -14.80 -5.25
N SER A 29 1.67 -14.43 -3.99
CA SER A 29 2.54 -13.54 -3.24
C SER A 29 3.88 -14.24 -3.19
N THR A 30 4.75 -13.87 -4.13
CA THR A 30 6.15 -14.26 -4.16
C THR A 30 6.77 -13.77 -2.86
N LYS A 31 6.73 -14.62 -1.83
CA LYS A 31 7.56 -14.51 -0.65
C LYS A 31 8.98 -14.78 -1.13
N LEU A 32 9.63 -13.73 -1.62
CA LEU A 32 11.05 -13.75 -1.91
C LEU A 32 11.75 -14.07 -0.59
N THR A 33 12.21 -15.30 -0.46
CA THR A 33 13.23 -15.64 0.53
C THR A 33 14.52 -15.10 -0.04
N HIS A 34 14.71 -13.78 0.10
CA HIS A 34 16.01 -13.17 0.01
C HIS A 34 16.64 -13.24 1.41
N PRO A 35 17.94 -13.57 1.54
CA PRO A 35 18.62 -13.41 2.82
C PRO A 35 18.50 -11.95 3.22
N ILE A 36 17.73 -11.68 4.28
CA ILE A 36 17.53 -10.34 4.81
C ILE A 36 18.89 -9.85 5.29
N THR A 37 19.56 -9.10 4.44
CA THR A 37 20.62 -8.19 4.84
C THR A 37 19.90 -6.95 5.34
N GLU A 38 20.29 -6.42 6.51
CA GLU A 38 19.65 -5.26 7.16
C GLU A 38 19.47 -4.04 6.22
N THR A 39 20.23 -3.99 5.13
CA THR A 39 20.12 -3.00 4.06
C THR A 39 18.81 -3.09 3.26
N ASP A 40 18.29 -4.29 3.00
CA ASP A 40 17.10 -4.51 2.15
C ASP A 40 15.81 -3.99 2.82
N GLU A 41 15.67 -4.22 4.13
CA GLU A 41 14.51 -3.72 4.91
C GLU A 41 14.43 -2.18 4.90
N THR A 42 15.58 -1.49 4.91
CA THR A 42 15.60 -0.03 4.94
C THR A 42 15.17 0.60 3.61
N ASP A 43 15.50 -0.04 2.48
CA ASP A 43 15.14 0.43 1.15
C ASP A 43 13.67 0.16 0.83
N GLU A 44 13.15 -0.99 1.24
CA GLU A 44 11.71 -1.30 1.13
C GLU A 44 10.87 -0.31 1.96
N LEU A 45 11.24 -0.11 3.23
CA LEU A 45 10.53 0.82 4.12
C LEU A 45 10.55 2.26 3.58
N LYS A 46 11.67 2.69 2.99
CA LYS A 46 11.79 3.99 2.31
C LYS A 46 10.88 4.08 1.09
N ALA A 47 10.77 3.01 0.30
CA ALA A 47 9.89 2.97 -0.87
C ALA A 47 8.40 3.06 -0.46
N LEU A 48 8.01 2.32 0.59
CA LEU A 48 6.65 2.36 1.15
C LEU A 48 6.32 3.75 1.71
N ALA A 49 7.22 4.34 2.51
CA ALA A 49 7.04 5.69 3.03
C ALA A 49 6.95 6.74 1.90
N PHE A 50 7.74 6.58 0.83
CA PHE A 50 7.62 7.45 -0.33
C PHE A 50 6.25 7.34 -0.99
N GLN A 51 5.70 6.13 -1.10
CA GLN A 51 4.37 5.93 -1.66
C GLN A 51 3.30 6.66 -0.84
N VAL A 52 3.38 6.61 0.50
CA VAL A 52 2.50 7.38 1.39
C VAL A 52 2.63 8.89 1.13
N LEU A 53 3.85 9.43 1.08
CA LEU A 53 4.06 10.86 0.80
C LEU A 53 3.51 11.26 -0.58
N LYS A 54 3.68 10.38 -1.57
CA LYS A 54 3.22 10.61 -2.95
C LYS A 54 1.70 10.63 -3.06
N THR A 55 0.99 9.73 -2.37
CA THR A 55 -0.47 9.62 -2.48
C THR A 55 -1.19 10.54 -1.50
N LYS A 56 -0.66 10.74 -0.28
CA LYS A 56 -1.36 11.47 0.79
C LYS A 56 -0.92 12.91 0.97
N CYS A 57 0.35 13.23 0.66
CA CYS A 57 0.87 14.58 0.86
C CYS A 57 0.99 15.35 -0.46
N ASN A 58 1.53 14.71 -1.51
CA ASN A 58 1.80 15.40 -2.77
C ASN A 58 0.52 15.85 -3.48
N THR A 59 -0.61 15.17 -3.30
CA THR A 59 -1.90 15.56 -3.90
C THR A 59 -2.31 16.99 -3.53
N CYS A 60 -2.05 17.39 -2.27
CA CYS A 60 -2.21 18.78 -1.82
C CYS A 60 -1.03 19.66 -2.22
N HIS A 61 0.22 19.20 -2.05
CA HIS A 61 1.40 20.02 -2.35
C HIS A 61 1.50 20.41 -3.82
N ILE A 62 1.10 19.56 -4.76
CA ILE A 62 1.05 19.88 -6.19
C ILE A 62 0.16 21.10 -6.46
N LYS A 63 -0.94 21.26 -5.72
CA LYS A 63 -1.93 22.33 -5.94
C LYS A 63 -1.64 23.57 -5.10
N GLN A 64 -1.26 23.39 -3.83
CA GLN A 64 -1.26 24.45 -2.83
C GLN A 64 0.14 24.91 -2.41
N ASN A 65 1.18 24.07 -2.55
CA ASN A 65 2.56 24.45 -2.24
C ASN A 65 3.56 23.61 -3.06
N PRO A 66 3.74 23.92 -4.35
CA PRO A 66 4.56 23.11 -5.27
C PRO A 66 6.03 23.02 -4.87
N PHE A 67 6.54 24.01 -4.14
CA PHE A 67 7.90 23.99 -3.59
C PHE A 67 8.11 22.87 -2.55
N PHE A 68 7.02 22.29 -2.01
CA PHE A 68 7.03 21.22 -1.02
C PHE A 68 6.65 19.83 -1.54
N ILE A 69 6.72 19.59 -2.85
CA ILE A 69 6.53 18.24 -3.40
C ILE A 69 7.66 17.29 -2.96
N PHE A 70 7.31 16.13 -2.42
CA PHE A 70 8.23 15.09 -2.01
C PHE A 70 8.62 14.18 -3.18
N THR A 71 9.88 13.82 -3.24
CA THR A 71 10.48 12.87 -4.20
C THR A 71 11.38 11.91 -3.44
N LYS A 72 11.67 10.72 -3.99
CA LYS A 72 12.62 9.76 -3.38
C LYS A 72 13.98 10.41 -3.03
N LYS A 73 14.43 11.37 -3.84
CA LYS A 73 15.71 12.09 -3.67
C LYS A 73 15.67 13.13 -2.55
N ASN A 74 14.51 13.76 -2.28
CA ASN A 74 14.43 14.87 -1.33
C ASN A 74 13.75 14.51 0.01
N MET A 75 13.08 13.36 0.10
CA MET A 75 12.30 12.99 1.29
C MET A 75 13.17 12.91 2.55
N GLU A 76 14.39 12.35 2.45
CA GLU A 76 15.32 12.25 3.58
C GLU A 76 15.72 13.63 4.10
N LYS A 77 16.09 14.55 3.20
CA LYS A 77 16.43 15.94 3.56
C LYS A 77 15.27 16.71 4.18
N ARG A 78 14.04 16.21 4.05
CA ARG A 78 12.82 16.82 4.58
C ARG A 78 12.20 16.02 5.74
N ALA A 79 12.84 14.94 6.17
CA ALA A 79 12.32 14.03 7.19
C ALA A 79 11.95 14.76 8.49
N GLU A 80 12.83 15.63 8.99
CA GLU A 80 12.58 16.44 10.19
C GLU A 80 11.30 17.29 10.06
N ARG A 81 11.12 17.93 8.89
CA ARG A 81 9.94 18.76 8.62
C ARG A 81 8.67 17.94 8.47
N ILE A 82 8.76 16.74 7.91
CA ILE A 82 7.64 15.80 7.82
C ILE A 82 7.24 15.38 9.23
N ASN A 83 8.18 14.94 10.05
CA ASN A 83 7.93 14.50 11.43
C ASN A 83 7.24 15.61 12.24
N ARG A 84 7.81 16.81 12.18
CA ARG A 84 7.27 17.99 12.86
C ARG A 84 5.85 18.30 12.41
N ALA A 85 5.59 18.35 11.11
CA ALA A 85 4.28 18.73 10.59
C ALA A 85 3.18 17.69 10.87
N VAL A 86 3.52 16.39 10.81
CA VAL A 86 2.54 15.29 10.88
C VAL A 86 2.31 14.84 12.33
N TYR A 87 3.37 14.63 13.10
CA TYR A 87 3.27 13.97 14.40
C TYR A 87 3.40 14.91 15.59
N ILE A 88 4.16 16.01 15.46
CA ILE A 88 4.35 16.99 16.54
C ILE A 88 3.26 18.07 16.48
N GLU A 89 3.23 18.84 15.40
CA GLU A 89 2.31 19.97 15.20
C GLU A 89 0.92 19.51 14.76
N LYS A 90 0.81 18.29 14.21
CA LYS A 90 -0.44 17.71 13.69
C LYS A 90 -1.18 18.63 12.71
N ARG A 91 -0.43 19.45 11.97
CA ARG A 91 -0.95 20.37 10.94
C ARG A 91 -1.09 19.70 9.57
N MET A 92 -0.61 18.47 9.44
CA MET A 92 -0.73 17.63 8.25
C MET A 92 -1.19 16.22 8.63
N PRO A 93 -2.03 15.55 7.82
CA PRO A 93 -2.69 16.07 6.62
C PRO A 93 -3.68 17.20 6.95
N LYS A 94 -3.92 18.11 5.98
CA LYS A 94 -4.94 19.15 6.15
C LYS A 94 -6.33 18.53 6.29
N ALA A 95 -7.27 19.26 6.89
CA ALA A 95 -8.65 18.79 7.07
C ALA A 95 -9.35 18.48 5.74
N ASP A 96 -9.05 19.23 4.69
CA ASP A 96 -9.52 19.05 3.31
C ASP A 96 -8.63 18.09 2.48
N GLY A 97 -7.55 17.57 3.07
CA GLY A 97 -6.61 16.67 2.43
C GLY A 97 -6.94 15.19 2.65
N GLU A 98 -6.21 14.33 1.94
CA GLU A 98 -6.30 12.89 2.16
C GLU A 98 -5.67 12.51 3.50
N LYS A 99 -6.48 11.97 4.41
CA LYS A 99 -6.02 11.51 5.71
C LYS A 99 -5.18 10.24 5.57
N LEU A 100 -4.21 10.09 6.47
CA LEU A 100 -3.48 8.85 6.64
C LEU A 100 -4.39 7.81 7.30
N THR A 101 -4.41 6.60 6.76
CA THR A 101 -4.86 5.42 7.51
C THR A 101 -3.88 5.11 8.64
N GLN A 102 -4.29 4.24 9.57
CA GLN A 102 -3.41 3.80 10.66
C GLN A 102 -2.13 3.13 10.12
N GLU A 103 -2.27 2.28 9.10
CA GLU A 103 -1.16 1.59 8.45
C GLU A 103 -0.19 2.57 7.78
N GLU A 104 -0.70 3.51 6.97
CA GLU A 104 0.14 4.52 6.31
C GLU A 104 0.86 5.43 7.32
N SER A 105 0.18 5.77 8.42
CA SER A 105 0.76 6.53 9.52
C SER A 105 1.86 5.74 10.23
N TYR A 106 1.67 4.44 10.42
CA TYR A 106 2.68 3.55 11.00
C TYR A 106 3.91 3.45 10.10
N ILE A 107 3.73 3.14 8.81
CA ILE A 107 4.81 3.07 7.82
C ILE A 107 5.63 4.37 7.79
N LEU A 108 4.95 5.51 7.70
CA LEU A 108 5.61 6.81 7.63
C LEU A 108 6.38 7.11 8.93
N LYS A 109 5.81 6.79 10.08
CA LYS A 109 6.47 6.98 11.39
C LYS A 109 7.70 6.08 11.52
N ARG A 110 7.59 4.79 11.18
CA ARG A 110 8.70 3.83 11.21
C ARG A 110 9.86 4.29 10.35
N TRP A 111 9.58 4.76 9.14
CA TRP A 111 10.62 5.31 8.29
C TRP A 111 11.30 6.54 8.90
N LEU A 112 10.55 7.47 9.50
CA LEU A 112 11.10 8.65 10.17
C LEU A 112 11.99 8.31 11.37
N GLU A 113 11.65 7.28 12.14
CA GLU A 113 12.46 6.79 13.25
C GLU A 113 13.85 6.33 12.78
N THR A 114 13.99 5.83 11.54
CA THR A 114 15.29 5.47 10.95
C THR A 114 16.13 6.68 10.50
N LYS A 115 15.64 7.92 10.67
CA LYS A 115 16.35 9.15 10.25
C LYS A 115 17.09 9.87 11.39
N ASN A 116 17.11 9.32 12.62
CA ASN A 116 17.77 9.91 13.79
C ASN A 116 17.40 11.39 14.00
N LEU A 117 16.10 11.68 14.02
CA LEU A 117 15.51 13.03 14.10
C LEU A 117 15.38 13.55 15.53
#